data_AF-A0A382UCB7-F1
#
_entry.id   AF-A0A382UCB7-F1
#
_cell.length_a   1.000
_cell.length_b   1.000
_cell.length_c   1.000
_cell.angle_alpha   90.00
_cell.angle_beta   90.00
_cell.angle_gamma   90.00
#
_symmetry.space_group_name_H-M   'P 1'
#
loop_
_entity.id
_entity.type
_entity.pdbx_description
1 polymer ?
#
loop_
_entity_poly.entity_id
_entity_poly.type
_entity_poly.pdbx_seq_one_letter_code
_entity_poly.pdbx_strand_id
1 'polypeptide(L)' 'MQLSVVSKTIGLLLMVFSLTQIPPILIDFIYAEGEYLSFVISFVLTLIGGFSLWWPYRNIKKDFHL' A
#
# COMPACT_ATOMS: atom_id res chain seq x y z
N MET A 1 14.72 -10.98 -14.69
CA MET A 1 14.50 -9.60 -15.20
C MET A 1 13.91 -8.77 -14.07
N GLN A 2 14.33 -7.52 -13.94
CA GLN A 2 14.27 -6.66 -12.74
C GLN A 2 12.87 -6.31 -12.22
N LEU A 3 11.81 -6.74 -12.91
CA LEU A 3 10.44 -6.61 -12.44
C LEU A 3 10.39 -7.03 -10.97
N SER A 4 11.08 -8.14 -10.58
CA SER A 4 11.21 -8.75 -9.22
C SER A 4 11.51 -7.76 -8.10
N VAL A 5 12.25 -6.71 -8.42
CA VAL A 5 12.64 -5.67 -7.46
C VAL A 5 11.65 -4.52 -7.49
N VAL A 6 11.15 -4.14 -8.68
CA VAL A 6 10.25 -3.00 -8.87
C VAL A 6 8.93 -3.18 -8.12
N SER A 7 8.23 -4.32 -8.23
CA SER A 7 6.96 -4.52 -7.51
C SER A 7 7.14 -4.61 -5.99
N LYS A 8 8.31 -5.08 -5.53
CA LYS A 8 8.65 -5.09 -4.11
C LYS A 8 8.81 -3.67 -3.58
N THR A 9 9.50 -2.81 -4.33
CA THR A 9 9.65 -1.39 -4.00
C THR A 9 8.30 -0.67 -4.08
N ILE A 10 7.52 -0.88 -5.13
CA ILE A 10 6.18 -0.27 -5.29
C ILE A 10 5.24 -0.68 -4.14
N GLY A 11 5.20 -1.96 -3.77
CA GLY A 11 4.38 -2.43 -2.64
C GLY A 11 4.78 -1.78 -1.31
N LEU A 12 6.10 -1.64 -1.06
CA LEU A 12 6.61 -0.97 0.13
C LEU A 12 6.32 0.55 0.10
N LEU A 13 6.47 1.17 -1.06
CA LEU A 13 6.16 2.58 -1.28
C LEU A 13 4.67 2.86 -1.09
N LEU A 14 3.79 1.95 -1.54
CA LEU A 14 2.33 2.01 -1.29
C LEU A 14 2.00 1.90 0.20
N MET A 15 2.69 1.03 0.95
CA MET A 15 2.52 0.96 2.41
C MET A 15 2.92 2.26 3.09
N VAL A 16 4.06 2.85 2.69
CA VAL A 16 4.50 4.16 3.21
C VAL A 16 3.54 5.27 2.79
N PHE A 17 3.04 5.21 1.56
CA PHE A 17 2.06 6.17 1.04
C PHE A 17 0.77 6.14 1.84
N SER A 18 0.33 4.97 2.34
CA SER A 18 -0.84 4.89 3.22
C SER A 18 -0.68 5.73 4.49
N LEU A 19 0.54 5.90 5.03
CA LEU A 19 0.78 6.77 6.20
C LEU A 19 0.46 8.24 5.90
N THR A 20 0.49 8.67 4.63
CA THR A 20 0.13 10.04 4.24
C THR A 20 -1.36 10.33 4.39
N GLN A 21 -2.20 9.30 4.49
CA GLN A 21 -3.64 9.45 4.76
C GLN A 21 -3.95 9.61 6.26
N ILE A 22 -2.99 9.36 7.17
CA ILE A 22 -3.17 9.61 8.61
C ILE A 22 -3.40 11.11 8.92
N PRO A 23 -2.58 12.06 8.42
CA PRO A 23 -2.83 13.48 8.65
C PRO A 23 -4.21 13.97 8.15
N PRO A 24 -4.68 13.67 6.93
CA PRO A 24 -6.02 14.07 6.50
C PRO A 24 -7.14 13.38 7.29
N ILE A 25 -7.00 12.12 7.70
CA ILE A 25 -7.96 11.48 8.64
C ILE A 25 -8.05 12.26 9.96
N LEU A 26 -6.91 12.74 10.47
CA LEU A 26 -6.86 13.51 11.72
C LEU A 26 -7.49 14.89 11.55
N ILE A 27 -7.25 15.56 10.41
CA ILE A 27 -7.89 16.84 10.06
C ILE A 27 -9.40 16.67 9.92
N ASP A 28 -9.86 15.63 9.21
CA ASP A 28 -11.28 15.34 9.01
C ASP A 28 -11.99 15.04 10.34
N PHE A 29 -11.31 14.32 11.25
CA PHE A 29 -11.82 14.06 12.59
C PHE A 29 -11.98 15.34 13.43
N ILE A 30 -11.12 16.34 13.22
CA ILE A 30 -11.22 17.65 13.89
C ILE A 30 -12.32 18.51 13.25
N TYR A 31 -12.42 18.52 11.92
CA TYR A 31 -13.39 19.34 11.18
C TYR A 31 -14.80 18.73 11.12
N ALA A 32 -14.94 17.43 11.44
CA ALA A 32 -16.20 16.69 11.47
C ALA A 32 -17.00 16.80 10.15
N GLU A 33 -16.32 16.87 9.01
CA GLU A 33 -16.97 16.97 7.68
C GLU A 33 -17.63 15.64 7.25
N GLY A 34 -17.37 14.55 7.97
CA GLY A 34 -17.97 13.23 7.73
C GLY A 34 -17.31 12.46 6.59
N GLU A 35 -16.27 13.02 5.98
CA GLU A 35 -15.51 12.45 4.87
C GLU A 35 -14.38 11.50 5.34
N TYR A 36 -14.16 11.36 6.65
CA TYR A 36 -13.20 10.42 7.22
C TYR A 36 -13.39 8.98 6.70
N LEU A 37 -14.62 8.57 6.37
CA LEU A 37 -14.91 7.27 5.76
C LEU A 37 -14.22 7.11 4.40
N SER A 38 -14.24 8.14 3.54
CA SER A 38 -13.59 8.14 2.23
C SER A 38 -12.07 7.97 2.35
N PHE A 39 -11.47 8.61 3.36
CA PHE A 39 -10.04 8.48 3.65
C PHE A 39 -9.68 7.12 4.24
N VAL A 40 -10.48 6.59 5.16
CA VAL A 40 -10.28 5.26 5.76
C VAL A 40 -10.40 4.17 4.70
N ILE A 41 -11.40 4.25 3.83
CA ILE A 41 -11.55 3.32 2.70
C ILE A 41 -10.31 3.40 1.81
N SER A 42 -9.90 4.60 1.41
CA SER A 42 -8.72 4.79 0.56
C SER A 42 -7.43 4.26 1.21
N PHE A 43 -7.27 4.44 2.53
CA PHE A 43 -6.16 3.89 3.30
C PHE A 43 -6.13 2.36 3.25
N VAL A 44 -7.25 1.71 3.61
CA VAL A 44 -7.37 0.25 3.62
C VAL A 44 -7.17 -0.34 2.23
N LEU A 45 -7.75 0.29 1.21
CA LEU A 45 -7.68 -0.18 -0.17
C LEU A 45 -6.25 -0.05 -0.72
N THR A 46 -5.54 1.03 -0.41
CA THR A 46 -4.12 1.21 -0.77
C THR A 46 -3.23 0.20 -0.05
N LEU A 47 -3.50 -0.06 1.24
CA LEU A 47 -2.74 -1.03 2.04
C LEU A 47 -2.93 -2.45 1.50
N ILE A 48 -4.17 -2.86 1.24
CA ILE A 48 -4.49 -4.17 0.63
C ILE A 48 -3.92 -4.27 -0.78
N GLY A 49 -3.98 -3.20 -1.57
CA GLY A 49 -3.40 -3.15 -2.92
C GLY A 49 -1.88 -3.32 -2.89
N GLY A 50 -1.19 -2.57 -2.02
CA GLY A 50 0.25 -2.69 -1.80
C GLY A 50 0.67 -4.06 -1.26
N PHE A 51 -0.11 -4.64 -0.35
CA PHE A 51 0.12 -5.97 0.18
C PHE A 51 -0.11 -7.06 -0.88
N SER A 52 -1.17 -6.94 -1.68
CA SER A 52 -1.46 -7.85 -2.81
C SER A 52 -0.45 -7.75 -3.93
N LEU A 53 0.17 -6.58 -4.15
CA LEU A 53 1.29 -6.41 -5.09
C LEU A 53 2.60 -7.00 -4.55
N TRP A 54 2.81 -6.92 -3.23
CA TRP A 54 3.99 -7.45 -2.57
C TRP A 54 3.96 -8.99 -2.44
N TRP A 55 2.80 -9.57 -2.16
CA TRP A 55 2.60 -11.00 -1.89
C TRP A 55 3.04 -11.97 -3.02
N PRO A 56 2.58 -11.84 -4.28
CA PRO A 56 2.97 -12.74 -5.37
C PRO A 56 4.45 -12.60 -5.71
N TYR A 57 5.05 -11.47 -5.34
CA TYR A 57 6.38 -11.08 -5.73
C TYR A 57 7.49 -11.58 -4.81
N ARG A 58 7.10 -11.98 -3.60
CA ARG A 58 7.95 -12.77 -2.72
C ARG A 58 8.19 -14.18 -3.26
N ASN A 59 7.30 -14.69 -4.12
CA ASN A 59 7.30 -16.08 -4.58
C ASN A 59 8.10 -16.33 -5.86
N ILE A 60 8.71 -15.30 -6.46
CA ILE A 60 9.72 -15.51 -7.51
C ILE A 60 11.06 -15.78 -6.83
N LYS A 61 11.12 -16.88 -6.07
CA LYS A 61 12.38 -17.61 -5.93
C LYS A 61 12.58 -18.23 -7.29
N LYS A 62 13.49 -17.65 -8.07
CA LYS A 62 14.03 -18.28 -9.27
C LYS A 62 14.47 -19.68 -8.88
N ASP A 63 13.64 -20.66 -9.16
CA ASP A 63 13.99 -22.06 -9.27
C ASP A 63 14.86 -22.17 -10.53
N PHE A 64 16.10 -21.66 -10.43
CA PHE A 64 17.15 -22.00 -11.36
C PHE A 64 17.79 -23.26 -10.76
N HIS A 65 17.12 -24.39 -10.97
CA HIS A 65 17.80 -25.67 -10.92
C HIS A 65 18.69 -25.75 -12.17
N LEU A 66 20.00 -25.78 -11.88
CA LEU A 66 21.12 -26.09 -12.78
C LEU A 66 20.93 -27.44 -13.47
#